data_AF-A0A2V7MGZ4-F1
#
_entry.id   AF-A0A2V7MGZ4-F1
#
_cell.length_a   1.000
_cell.length_b   1.000
_cell.length_c   1.000
_cell.angle_alpha   90.00
_cell.angle_beta   90.00
_cell.angle_gamma   90.00
#
_symmetry.space_group_name_H-M   'P 1'
#
loop_
_entity.id
_entity.type
_entity.pdbx_description
1 polymer ?
#
loop_
_entity_poly.entity_id
_entity_poly.type
_entity_poly.pdbx_seq_one_letter_code
_entity_poly.pdbx_strand_id
1 'polypeptide(L)'
;MPGGILEAAGFRIHQNPQGGLMLKLAAALITGLTAMGGWAVVTVKDLPEYVVAGRQYTLEFQVRQHGRTLLNGLHPRLEMRSTQRDLGSVAAVPKGQEDGTYTVTFTAPAPAPAADGLVLTLQSGFGNSELHLYPVAVVASGASRPPMALAERGQALFVAKGCNTCHANSDLSSRPDNTELTVGPALGSRHLPSQLVIQKVKHPASETMPDLRLTDAEAAAIAAFVSGERATTAGEASGRP
;
A
#
# COMPACT_ATOMS: atom_id res chain seq x y z
N MET A 1 -18.14 -33.68 79.34
CA MET A 1 -16.81 -33.27 79.88
C MET A 1 -16.08 -34.53 80.29
N PRO A 2 -14.75 -34.71 80.06
CA PRO A 2 -13.76 -33.81 79.44
C PRO A 2 -13.29 -34.37 78.06
N GLY A 3 -12.50 -33.71 77.21
CA GLY A 3 -11.78 -32.43 77.25
C GLY A 3 -10.41 -32.56 76.54
N GLY A 4 -10.17 -31.75 75.49
CA GLY A 4 -8.89 -31.28 74.89
C GLY A 4 -7.77 -32.30 74.56
N ILE A 5 -6.94 -32.15 73.53
CA ILE A 5 -6.06 -31.02 73.18
C ILE A 5 -5.57 -31.19 71.72
N LEU A 6 -5.33 -30.06 71.05
CA LEU A 6 -4.75 -29.90 69.72
C LEU A 6 -3.32 -30.44 69.60
N GLU A 7 -2.93 -30.95 68.42
CA GLU A 7 -1.60 -30.64 67.90
C GLU A 7 -1.58 -30.59 66.36
N ALA A 8 -0.99 -29.51 65.85
CA ALA A 8 -0.99 -29.10 64.47
C ALA A 8 0.08 -29.85 63.67
N ALA A 9 -0.32 -30.52 62.60
CA ALA A 9 0.62 -31.02 61.60
C ALA A 9 1.28 -29.84 60.89
N GLY A 10 2.57 -29.63 61.17
CA GLY A 10 3.38 -28.61 60.52
C GLY A 10 3.51 -28.86 59.03
N PHE A 11 2.81 -28.06 58.22
CA PHE A 11 3.08 -27.94 56.80
C PHE A 11 4.21 -26.93 56.61
N ARG A 12 5.45 -27.43 56.47
CA ARG A 12 6.57 -26.60 55.99
C ARG A 12 6.28 -26.23 54.54
N ILE A 13 5.92 -24.98 54.29
CA ILE A 13 5.99 -24.39 52.95
C ILE A 13 7.48 -24.27 52.62
N HIS A 14 7.99 -25.19 51.80
CA HIS A 14 9.29 -25.05 51.17
C HIS A 14 9.18 -23.89 50.17
N GLN A 15 9.53 -22.68 50.61
CA GLN A 15 9.78 -21.57 49.69
C GLN A 15 11.04 -21.95 48.91
N ASN A 16 10.85 -22.45 47.69
CA ASN A 16 11.94 -22.63 46.73
C ASN A 16 12.24 -21.26 46.10
N PRO A 17 13.39 -20.62 46.38
CA PRO A 17 13.72 -19.30 45.85
C PRO A 17 14.00 -19.32 44.32
N GLN A 18 13.98 -20.49 43.69
CA GLN A 18 14.29 -20.68 42.27
C GLN A 18 13.11 -20.40 41.32
N GLY A 19 11.87 -20.27 41.83
CA GLY A 19 10.68 -20.09 40.99
C GLY A 19 10.45 -18.66 40.47
N GLY A 20 11.10 -17.66 41.07
CA GLY A 20 10.88 -16.25 40.72
C GLY A 20 11.70 -15.75 39.52
N LEU A 21 12.79 -16.44 39.17
CA LEU A 21 13.68 -15.99 38.10
C LEU A 21 13.21 -16.50 36.72
N MET A 22 12.73 -17.74 36.64
CA MET A 22 12.22 -18.33 35.39
C MET A 22 10.94 -17.64 34.87
N LEU A 23 10.07 -17.15 35.77
CA LEU A 23 8.84 -16.46 35.36
C LEU A 23 9.09 -15.01 34.89
N LYS A 24 10.19 -14.38 35.33
CA LYS A 24 10.58 -13.04 34.87
C LYS A 24 11.32 -13.06 33.53
N LEU A 25 12.03 -14.14 33.18
CA LEU A 25 12.62 -14.30 31.85
C LEU A 25 11.58 -14.65 30.77
N ALA A 26 10.51 -15.38 31.12
CA ALA A 26 9.45 -15.70 30.17
C ALA A 26 8.62 -14.46 29.74
N ALA A 27 8.39 -13.51 30.65
CA ALA A 27 7.66 -12.28 30.34
C ALA A 27 8.45 -11.30 29.44
N ALA A 28 9.79 -11.30 29.53
CA ALA A 28 10.66 -10.45 28.73
C ALA A 28 10.81 -10.92 27.27
N LEU A 29 10.60 -12.21 26.99
CA LEU A 29 10.62 -12.74 25.61
C LEU A 29 9.32 -12.44 24.84
N ILE A 30 8.20 -12.27 25.52
CA ILE A 30 6.90 -11.99 24.86
C ILE A 30 6.78 -10.51 24.46
N THR A 31 7.44 -9.61 25.19
CA THR A 31 7.44 -8.16 24.89
C THR A 31 8.54 -7.72 23.91
N GLY A 32 9.50 -8.59 23.59
CA GLY A 32 10.65 -8.25 22.73
C GLY A 32 10.46 -8.51 21.23
N LEU A 33 9.49 -9.34 20.82
CA LEU A 33 9.27 -9.65 19.39
C LEU A 33 8.44 -8.60 18.63
N THR A 34 7.78 -7.67 19.33
CA THR A 34 6.96 -6.63 18.68
C THR A 34 7.79 -5.46 18.15
N ALA A 35 9.08 -5.37 18.51
CA ALA A 35 9.97 -4.27 18.16
C ALA A 35 10.91 -4.54 16.97
N MET A 36 10.71 -5.65 16.25
CA MET A 36 11.17 -5.79 14.86
C MET A 36 9.94 -5.74 13.96
N GLY A 37 9.12 -4.70 14.13
CA GLY A 37 7.87 -4.49 13.41
C GLY A 37 8.14 -4.38 11.92
N GLY A 38 7.77 -5.42 11.17
CA GLY A 38 7.90 -5.40 9.72
C GLY A 38 6.95 -4.36 9.12
N TRP A 39 7.42 -3.68 8.07
CA TRP A 39 6.56 -2.92 7.16
C TRP A 39 6.32 -3.73 5.89
N ALA A 40 5.26 -3.39 5.17
CA ALA A 40 4.95 -3.96 3.88
C ALA A 40 4.63 -2.87 2.86
N VAL A 41 4.80 -3.21 1.58
CA VAL A 41 4.37 -2.42 0.45
C VAL A 41 3.22 -3.13 -0.22
N VAL A 42 2.14 -2.39 -0.45
CA VAL A 42 1.03 -2.85 -1.29
C VAL A 42 1.28 -2.35 -2.70
N THR A 43 1.04 -3.19 -3.70
CA THR A 43 1.17 -2.82 -5.12
C THR A 43 -0.06 -3.24 -5.88
N VAL A 44 -0.70 -2.29 -6.57
CA VAL A 44 -1.93 -2.53 -7.34
C VAL A 44 -1.58 -2.89 -8.78
N LYS A 45 -2.28 -3.88 -9.30
CA LYS A 45 -2.24 -4.27 -10.70
C LYS A 45 -3.40 -3.64 -11.46
N ASP A 46 -3.11 -3.09 -12.63
CA ASP A 46 -4.11 -2.55 -13.57
C ASP A 46 -5.10 -1.57 -12.92
N LEU A 47 -4.59 -0.54 -12.21
CA LEU A 47 -5.44 0.47 -11.58
C LEU A 47 -6.28 1.21 -12.64
N PRO A 48 -7.62 1.28 -12.50
CA PRO A 48 -8.46 2.02 -13.44
C PRO A 48 -8.24 3.53 -13.33
N GLU A 49 -8.14 4.21 -14.48
CA GLU A 49 -8.04 5.69 -14.54
C GLU A 49 -9.30 6.40 -14.05
N TYR A 50 -10.44 5.73 -14.20
CA TYR A 50 -11.73 6.17 -13.68
C TYR A 50 -12.64 4.97 -13.45
N VAL A 51 -13.65 5.17 -12.60
CA VAL A 51 -14.73 4.21 -12.38
C VAL A 51 -16.07 4.81 -12.78
N VAL A 52 -17.02 3.97 -13.16
CA VAL A 52 -18.36 4.36 -13.59
C VAL A 52 -19.33 4.01 -12.47
N ALA A 53 -20.14 4.98 -12.06
CA ALA A 53 -21.07 4.83 -10.95
C ALA A 53 -21.98 3.60 -11.10
N GLY A 54 -22.14 2.85 -10.00
CA GLY A 54 -22.95 1.65 -9.95
C GLY A 54 -22.33 0.42 -10.62
N ARG A 55 -21.19 0.54 -11.33
CA ARG A 55 -20.46 -0.61 -11.87
C ARG A 55 -19.56 -1.24 -10.82
N GLN A 56 -19.43 -2.56 -10.90
CA GLN A 56 -18.54 -3.33 -10.05
C GLN A 56 -17.13 -3.37 -10.66
N TYR A 57 -16.13 -3.25 -9.79
CA TYR A 57 -14.71 -3.29 -10.12
C TYR A 57 -14.02 -4.28 -9.20
N THR A 58 -13.02 -4.98 -9.73
CA THR A 58 -12.14 -5.84 -8.95
C THR A 58 -10.72 -5.29 -9.05
N LEU A 59 -10.14 -4.94 -7.90
CA LEU A 59 -8.72 -4.61 -7.81
C LEU A 59 -7.95 -5.87 -7.44
N GLU A 60 -6.84 -6.09 -8.14
CA GLU A 60 -5.84 -7.10 -7.80
C GLU A 60 -4.61 -6.38 -7.25
N PHE A 61 -4.07 -6.86 -6.14
CA PHE A 61 -2.90 -6.26 -5.52
C PHE A 61 -2.04 -7.31 -4.82
N GLN A 62 -0.78 -6.98 -4.59
CA GLN A 62 0.17 -7.81 -3.85
C GLN A 62 0.67 -7.10 -2.61
N VAL A 63 0.94 -7.87 -1.54
CA VAL A 63 1.55 -7.37 -0.31
C VAL A 63 2.95 -7.95 -0.16
N ARG A 64 3.96 -7.09 0.01
CA ARG A 64 5.37 -7.49 0.14
C ARG A 64 5.99 -6.96 1.43
N GLN A 65 6.48 -7.84 2.29
CA GLN A 65 7.30 -7.44 3.44
C GLN A 65 8.58 -6.79 2.95
N HIS A 66 8.89 -5.62 3.49
CA HIS A 66 10.05 -4.82 3.13
C HIS A 66 10.15 -4.55 1.60
N GLY A 67 9.00 -4.54 0.92
CA GLY A 67 8.91 -4.38 -0.54
C GLY A 67 9.38 -5.58 -1.35
N ARG A 68 9.81 -6.69 -0.73
CA ARG A 68 10.43 -7.83 -1.43
C ARG A 68 9.61 -9.12 -1.31
N THR A 69 9.47 -9.62 -0.09
CA THR A 69 8.91 -10.96 0.18
C THR A 69 7.40 -10.93 0.14
N LEU A 70 6.79 -11.69 -0.77
CA LEU A 70 5.33 -11.82 -0.84
C LEU A 70 4.78 -12.41 0.46
N LEU A 71 3.72 -11.78 0.99
CA LEU A 71 3.07 -12.21 2.22
C LEU A 71 1.72 -12.87 1.90
N ASN A 72 1.53 -14.07 2.45
CA ASN A 72 0.30 -14.84 2.35
C ASN A 72 -0.45 -14.84 3.70
N GLY A 73 -1.69 -15.33 3.71
CA GLY A 73 -2.47 -15.51 4.94
C GLY A 73 -2.92 -14.22 5.64
N LEU A 74 -2.67 -13.05 5.04
CA LEU A 74 -3.17 -11.77 5.52
C LEU A 74 -4.68 -11.61 5.31
N HIS A 75 -5.26 -10.65 6.03
CA HIS A 75 -6.66 -10.23 5.90
C HIS A 75 -6.76 -8.75 5.47
N PRO A 76 -6.33 -8.40 4.25
CA PRO A 76 -6.36 -7.02 3.79
C PRO A 76 -7.78 -6.52 3.58
N ARG A 77 -7.92 -5.19 3.58
CA ARG A 77 -9.20 -4.50 3.32
C ARG A 77 -9.00 -3.31 2.41
N LEU A 78 -10.04 -3.01 1.64
CA LEU A 78 -10.18 -1.75 0.93
C LEU A 78 -11.08 -0.83 1.76
N GLU A 79 -10.59 0.33 2.14
CA GLU A 79 -11.41 1.44 2.61
C GLU A 79 -11.71 2.39 1.46
N MET A 80 -12.94 2.87 1.40
CA MET A 80 -13.41 3.80 0.38
C MET A 80 -13.93 5.06 1.05
N ARG A 81 -13.48 6.22 0.58
CA ARG A 81 -13.94 7.51 1.09
C ARG A 81 -14.22 8.46 -0.07
N SER A 82 -15.16 9.36 0.13
CA SER A 82 -15.19 10.64 -0.55
C SER A 82 -14.82 11.74 0.44
N THR A 83 -14.54 12.94 -0.04
CA THR A 83 -14.20 14.11 0.82
C THR A 83 -15.23 14.38 1.92
N GLN A 84 -16.51 14.04 1.68
CA GLN A 84 -17.61 14.34 2.57
C GLN A 84 -18.11 13.12 3.34
N ARG A 85 -17.75 11.89 2.94
CA ARG A 85 -18.35 10.67 3.49
C ARG A 85 -17.37 9.50 3.50
N ASP A 86 -17.38 8.77 4.61
CA ASP A 86 -16.91 7.39 4.62
C ASP A 86 -17.90 6.53 3.83
N LEU A 87 -17.40 5.76 2.86
CA LEU A 87 -18.17 4.86 2.01
C LEU A 87 -18.06 3.41 2.47
N GLY A 88 -17.32 3.16 3.55
CA GLY A 88 -17.16 1.87 4.20
C GLY A 88 -15.94 1.09 3.71
N SER A 89 -15.85 -0.15 4.20
CA SER A 89 -14.74 -1.05 3.93
C SER A 89 -15.20 -2.37 3.34
N VAL A 90 -14.41 -2.96 2.45
CA VAL A 90 -14.63 -4.29 1.87
C VAL A 90 -13.43 -5.19 2.16
N ALA A 91 -13.69 -6.42 2.61
CA ALA A 91 -12.64 -7.41 2.80
C ALA A 91 -12.09 -7.88 1.45
N ALA A 92 -10.76 -7.92 1.36
CA ALA A 92 -10.08 -8.56 0.24
C ALA A 92 -9.92 -10.07 0.52
N VAL A 93 -9.86 -10.85 -0.54
CA VAL A 93 -9.68 -12.30 -0.48
C VAL A 93 -8.40 -12.71 -1.19
N PRO A 94 -7.68 -13.75 -0.72
CA PRO A 94 -6.51 -14.28 -1.43
C PRO A 94 -6.88 -14.75 -2.83
N LYS A 95 -6.01 -14.45 -3.81
CA LYS A 95 -6.13 -14.91 -5.19
C LYS A 95 -5.17 -16.08 -5.42
N GLY A 96 -5.57 -17.26 -4.97
CA GLY A 96 -4.69 -18.43 -4.93
C GLY A 96 -4.06 -18.63 -3.55
N GLN A 97 -3.23 -19.66 -3.42
CA GLN A 97 -2.75 -20.14 -2.11
C GLN A 97 -1.45 -19.46 -1.66
N GLU A 98 -0.53 -19.09 -2.56
CA GLU A 98 0.87 -18.83 -2.16
C GLU A 98 1.62 -17.72 -2.91
N ASP A 99 0.95 -16.83 -3.65
CA ASP A 99 1.63 -15.80 -4.45
C ASP A 99 1.54 -14.37 -3.88
N GLY A 100 1.03 -14.22 -2.64
CA GLY A 100 0.81 -12.95 -1.97
C GLY A 100 -0.14 -12.00 -2.70
N THR A 101 -0.94 -12.53 -3.62
CA THR A 101 -1.91 -11.77 -4.39
C THR A 101 -3.28 -11.82 -3.72
N TYR A 102 -3.95 -10.68 -3.71
CA TYR A 102 -5.28 -10.48 -3.14
C TYR A 102 -6.17 -9.78 -4.16
N THR A 103 -7.46 -10.03 -4.07
CA THR A 103 -8.48 -9.33 -4.84
C THR A 103 -9.53 -8.74 -3.93
N VAL A 104 -9.99 -7.54 -4.26
CA VAL A 104 -11.12 -6.89 -3.60
C VAL A 104 -12.08 -6.38 -4.65
N THR A 105 -13.37 -6.64 -4.43
CA THR A 105 -14.43 -6.29 -5.37
C THR A 105 -15.34 -5.26 -4.72
N PHE A 106 -15.55 -4.13 -5.38
CA PHE A 106 -16.38 -3.05 -4.87
C PHE A 106 -17.28 -2.49 -5.98
N THR A 107 -18.38 -1.85 -5.57
CA THR A 107 -19.26 -1.11 -6.48
C THR A 107 -18.92 0.36 -6.40
N ALA A 108 -18.65 0.99 -7.54
CA ALA A 108 -18.35 2.42 -7.59
C ALA A 108 -19.55 3.23 -7.08
N PRO A 109 -19.33 4.22 -6.20
CA PRO A 109 -20.41 5.01 -5.62
C PRO A 109 -21.08 5.91 -6.67
N ALA A 110 -22.15 6.59 -6.28
CA ALA A 110 -22.71 7.65 -7.11
C ALA A 110 -21.66 8.75 -7.38
N PRO A 111 -21.70 9.44 -8.53
CA PRO A 111 -20.75 10.50 -8.84
C PRO A 111 -20.84 11.61 -7.78
N ALA A 112 -19.71 12.02 -7.22
CA ALA A 112 -19.60 13.24 -6.45
C ALA A 112 -19.36 14.42 -7.42
N PRO A 113 -19.71 15.67 -7.07
CA PRO A 113 -19.26 16.85 -7.81
C PRO A 113 -17.74 16.83 -8.02
N ALA A 114 -17.28 17.43 -9.13
CA ALA A 114 -15.96 17.23 -9.76
C ALA A 114 -14.71 17.67 -8.96
N ALA A 115 -14.77 17.78 -7.63
CA ALA A 115 -13.61 18.06 -6.78
C ALA A 115 -13.14 16.84 -5.96
N ASP A 116 -13.97 15.79 -5.82
CA ASP A 116 -13.89 14.92 -4.65
C ASP A 116 -13.82 13.44 -4.99
N GLY A 117 -12.98 13.08 -5.97
CA GLY A 117 -12.81 11.72 -6.48
C GLY A 117 -12.74 10.63 -5.39
N LEU A 118 -13.07 9.40 -5.77
CA LEU A 118 -13.06 8.25 -4.87
C LEU A 118 -11.65 8.00 -4.34
N VAL A 119 -11.46 8.19 -3.04
CA VAL A 119 -10.22 7.87 -2.34
C VAL A 119 -10.27 6.41 -1.92
N LEU A 120 -9.24 5.68 -2.31
CA LEU A 120 -9.09 4.24 -2.05
C LEU A 120 -7.85 4.01 -1.18
N THR A 121 -8.03 3.35 -0.04
CA THR A 121 -6.95 2.97 0.85
C THR A 121 -6.93 1.46 1.01
N LEU A 122 -5.82 0.81 0.66
CA LEU A 122 -5.60 -0.62 0.86
C LEU A 122 -4.85 -0.86 2.16
N GLN A 123 -5.54 -1.39 3.15
CA GLN A 123 -4.94 -1.90 4.39
C GLN A 123 -4.35 -3.28 4.12
N SER A 124 -3.05 -3.46 4.35
CA SER A 124 -2.37 -4.72 4.03
C SER A 124 -2.74 -5.89 4.94
N GLY A 125 -3.19 -5.61 6.16
CA GLY A 125 -3.32 -6.62 7.22
C GLY A 125 -1.97 -7.05 7.83
N PHE A 126 -0.87 -6.36 7.52
CA PHE A 126 0.46 -6.59 8.08
C PHE A 126 1.01 -5.32 8.75
N GLY A 127 1.06 -5.33 10.08
CA GLY A 127 1.39 -4.14 10.88
C GLY A 127 0.44 -2.98 10.56
N ASN A 128 0.98 -1.78 10.48
CA ASN A 128 0.24 -0.57 10.11
C ASN A 128 0.45 -0.19 8.63
N SER A 129 0.82 -1.16 7.79
CA SER A 129 1.17 -0.88 6.40
C SER A 129 -0.09 -0.71 5.56
N GLU A 130 -0.22 0.43 4.91
CA GLU A 130 -1.34 0.76 4.04
C GLU A 130 -0.87 1.54 2.81
N LEU A 131 -1.70 1.51 1.76
CA LEU A 131 -1.49 2.27 0.53
C LEU A 131 -2.70 3.15 0.28
N HIS A 132 -2.50 4.45 0.38
CA HIS A 132 -3.42 5.49 -0.08
C HIS A 132 -3.12 5.78 -1.55
N LEU A 133 -4.15 5.62 -2.38
CA LEU A 133 -4.11 5.93 -3.80
C LEU A 133 -4.46 7.40 -4.05
N TYR A 134 -4.07 7.91 -5.22
CA TYR A 134 -4.66 9.16 -5.71
C TYR A 134 -6.18 9.00 -5.92
N PRO A 135 -6.96 10.08 -5.75
CA PRO A 135 -8.40 10.05 -6.00
C PRO A 135 -8.72 9.55 -7.41
N VAL A 136 -9.56 8.52 -7.50
CA VAL A 136 -10.06 7.96 -8.76
C VAL A 136 -11.34 8.68 -9.15
N ALA A 137 -11.42 9.19 -10.37
CA ALA A 137 -12.64 9.86 -10.82
C ALA A 137 -13.81 8.88 -10.92
N VAL A 138 -14.98 9.29 -10.43
CA VAL A 138 -16.24 8.57 -10.58
C VAL A 138 -17.08 9.29 -11.62
N VAL A 139 -17.35 8.65 -12.76
CA VAL A 139 -18.18 9.21 -13.83
C VAL A 139 -19.59 8.63 -13.80
N ALA A 140 -20.56 9.39 -14.30
CA ALA A 140 -21.93 8.90 -14.43
C ALA A 140 -22.02 7.71 -15.40
N SER A 141 -23.06 6.88 -15.24
CA SER A 141 -23.34 5.80 -16.20
C SER A 141 -23.56 6.38 -17.60
N GLY A 142 -22.94 5.76 -18.62
CA GLY A 142 -22.97 6.24 -20.00
C GLY A 142 -22.01 7.40 -20.31
N ALA A 143 -21.34 7.97 -19.31
CA ALA A 143 -20.28 8.95 -19.52
C ALA A 143 -18.92 8.27 -19.74
N SER A 144 -18.03 8.97 -20.45
CA SER A 144 -16.61 8.62 -20.55
C SER A 144 -15.75 9.80 -20.14
N ARG A 145 -14.53 9.52 -19.70
CA ARG A 145 -13.53 10.54 -19.40
C ARG A 145 -12.46 10.53 -20.49
N PRO A 146 -11.94 11.69 -20.92
CA PRO A 146 -10.74 11.74 -21.73
C PRO A 146 -9.60 10.96 -21.06
N PRO A 147 -8.74 10.27 -21.82
CA PRO A 147 -7.55 9.62 -21.27
C PRO A 147 -6.68 10.60 -20.49
N MET A 148 -6.09 10.12 -19.40
CA MET A 148 -5.15 10.94 -18.62
C MET A 148 -3.91 11.28 -19.46
N ALA A 149 -3.30 12.44 -19.19
CA ALA A 149 -1.99 12.76 -19.75
C ALA A 149 -0.97 11.72 -19.27
N LEU A 150 0.00 11.35 -20.11
CA LEU A 150 0.91 10.24 -19.83
C LEU A 150 1.68 10.40 -18.51
N ALA A 151 2.17 11.61 -18.22
CA ALA A 151 2.85 11.91 -16.96
C ALA A 151 1.91 11.92 -15.74
N GLU A 152 0.65 12.35 -15.90
CA GLU A 152 -0.36 12.29 -14.83
C GLU A 152 -0.69 10.83 -14.50
N ARG A 153 -0.86 9.99 -15.52
CA ARG A 153 -1.00 8.53 -15.36
C ARG A 153 0.24 7.92 -14.70
N GLY A 154 1.43 8.38 -15.08
CA GLY A 154 2.70 8.00 -14.47
C GLY A 154 2.77 8.29 -12.97
N GLN A 155 2.34 9.48 -12.56
CA GLN A 155 2.25 9.87 -11.15
C GLN A 155 1.30 8.94 -10.37
N ALA A 156 0.12 8.66 -10.93
CA ALA A 156 -0.84 7.74 -10.32
C ALA A 156 -0.26 6.33 -10.17
N LEU A 157 0.38 5.81 -11.22
CA LEU A 157 1.02 4.50 -11.20
C LEU A 157 2.22 4.44 -10.24
N PHE A 158 3.03 5.49 -10.13
CA PHE A 158 4.15 5.53 -9.19
C PHE A 158 3.69 5.28 -7.75
N VAL A 159 2.57 5.88 -7.35
CA VAL A 159 1.96 5.63 -6.04
C VAL A 159 1.30 4.26 -5.99
N ALA A 160 0.50 3.89 -6.99
CA ALA A 160 -0.22 2.60 -7.01
C ALA A 160 0.71 1.38 -6.98
N LYS A 161 1.92 1.51 -7.53
CA LYS A 161 2.99 0.51 -7.51
C LYS A 161 3.85 0.57 -6.23
N GLY A 162 3.49 1.42 -5.26
CA GLY A 162 4.18 1.56 -3.98
C GLY A 162 5.58 2.16 -4.08
N CYS A 163 5.94 2.80 -5.19
CA CYS A 163 7.28 3.34 -5.38
C CYS A 163 7.59 4.45 -4.35
N ASN A 164 6.58 5.20 -3.92
CA ASN A 164 6.71 6.28 -2.95
C ASN A 164 6.91 5.82 -1.49
N THR A 165 6.88 4.51 -1.22
CA THR A 165 7.30 3.97 0.08
C THR A 165 8.82 3.90 0.20
N CYS A 166 9.50 3.46 -0.87
CA CYS A 166 10.94 3.26 -0.87
C CYS A 166 11.71 4.46 -1.45
N HIS A 167 11.11 5.21 -2.38
CA HIS A 167 11.75 6.33 -3.06
C HIS A 167 11.05 7.64 -2.73
N ALA A 168 11.80 8.56 -2.11
CA ALA A 168 11.36 9.94 -1.96
C ALA A 168 11.23 10.60 -3.34
N ASN A 169 10.12 11.29 -3.58
CA ASN A 169 9.89 12.02 -4.82
C ASN A 169 9.13 13.32 -4.54
N SER A 170 9.84 14.45 -4.62
CA SER A 170 9.31 15.81 -4.41
C SER A 170 8.37 16.29 -5.52
N ASP A 171 8.33 15.60 -6.67
CA ASP A 171 7.51 16.01 -7.81
C ASP A 171 6.08 15.42 -7.74
N LEU A 172 5.77 14.63 -6.70
CA LEU A 172 4.43 14.12 -6.44
C LEU A 172 3.48 15.27 -6.04
N SER A 173 2.61 15.66 -6.97
CA SER A 173 1.61 16.69 -6.72
C SER A 173 0.48 16.16 -5.83
N SER A 174 0.19 16.83 -4.70
CA SER A 174 -0.84 16.39 -3.73
C SER A 174 -0.65 14.94 -3.25
N ARG A 175 0.61 14.60 -2.95
CA ARG A 175 1.02 13.27 -2.52
C ARG A 175 0.07 12.66 -1.45
N PRO A 176 -0.44 11.44 -1.65
CA PRO A 176 -1.18 10.70 -0.63
C PRO A 176 -0.29 10.39 0.58
N ASP A 177 -0.90 10.33 1.77
CA ASP A 177 -0.22 10.12 3.06
C ASP A 177 0.27 8.66 3.24
N ASN A 178 1.19 8.24 2.37
CA ASN A 178 1.86 6.96 2.45
C ASN A 178 3.18 7.12 3.20
N THR A 179 3.46 6.17 4.08
CA THR A 179 4.74 6.05 4.78
C THR A 179 5.92 6.11 3.80
N GLU A 180 6.85 7.03 4.04
CA GLU A 180 8.12 7.11 3.34
C GLU A 180 9.24 6.53 4.22
N LEU A 181 9.91 5.49 3.74
CA LEU A 181 11.02 4.85 4.44
C LEU A 181 12.38 5.15 3.80
N THR A 182 12.40 5.77 2.62
CA THR A 182 13.60 6.20 1.87
C THR A 182 14.71 5.12 1.85
N VAL A 183 14.34 3.93 1.39
CA VAL A 183 15.26 2.79 1.19
C VAL A 183 16.07 2.95 -0.09
N GLY A 184 15.44 3.46 -1.15
CA GLY A 184 16.06 3.76 -2.43
C GLY A 184 16.49 5.22 -2.55
N PRO A 185 17.25 5.58 -3.60
CA PRO A 185 17.63 6.97 -3.84
C PRO A 185 16.38 7.84 -4.07
N ALA A 186 16.45 9.10 -3.65
CA ALA A 186 15.47 10.10 -4.03
C ALA A 186 15.42 10.27 -5.56
N LEU A 187 14.21 10.42 -6.10
CA LEU A 187 13.94 10.52 -7.53
C LEU A 187 13.43 11.91 -7.96
N GLY A 188 12.88 12.69 -7.03
CA GLY A 188 12.29 13.99 -7.34
C GLY A 188 13.30 15.03 -7.82
N SER A 189 12.87 15.87 -8.75
CA SER A 189 13.61 16.98 -9.38
C SER A 189 14.90 16.56 -10.12
N ARG A 190 15.11 15.25 -10.31
CA ARG A 190 16.29 14.71 -11.01
C ARG A 190 16.11 14.63 -12.52
N HIS A 191 14.86 14.62 -13.00
CA HIS A 191 14.52 14.58 -14.43
C HIS A 191 15.35 13.55 -15.20
N LEU A 192 15.34 12.30 -14.70
CA LEU A 192 16.17 11.21 -15.23
C LEU A 192 15.80 10.92 -16.69
N PRO A 193 16.73 10.48 -17.56
CA PRO A 193 16.38 10.10 -18.92
C PRO A 193 15.35 8.96 -18.94
N SER A 194 14.30 9.09 -19.75
CA SER A 194 13.14 8.18 -19.75
C SER A 194 13.52 6.74 -20.04
N GLN A 195 14.47 6.53 -20.96
CA GLN A 195 15.02 5.19 -21.26
C GLN A 195 15.74 4.56 -20.06
N LEU A 196 16.44 5.36 -19.25
CA LEU A 196 17.07 4.88 -18.02
C LEU A 196 16.01 4.46 -17.00
N VAL A 197 14.93 5.23 -16.87
CA VAL A 197 13.81 4.88 -15.98
C VAL A 197 13.16 3.58 -16.43
N ILE A 198 12.80 3.45 -17.71
CA ILE A 198 12.20 2.24 -18.30
C ILE A 198 13.10 1.02 -18.01
N GLN A 199 14.40 1.12 -18.32
CA GLN A 199 15.35 0.04 -18.08
C GLN A 199 15.34 -0.39 -16.61
N LYS A 200 15.38 0.56 -15.67
CA LYS A 200 15.44 0.26 -14.24
C LYS A 200 14.16 -0.32 -13.68
N VAL A 201 12.98 0.14 -14.11
CA VAL A 201 11.70 -0.34 -13.58
C VAL A 201 11.29 -1.69 -14.19
N LYS A 202 11.74 -2.01 -15.41
CA LYS A 202 11.53 -3.31 -16.07
C LYS A 202 12.55 -4.36 -15.65
N HIS A 203 13.78 -3.93 -15.37
CA HIS A 203 14.90 -4.81 -15.04
C HIS A 203 15.67 -4.23 -13.84
N PRO A 204 15.11 -4.32 -12.63
CA PRO A 204 15.81 -3.85 -11.44
C PRO A 204 17.08 -4.68 -11.24
N ALA A 205 18.22 -4.02 -11.30
CA ALA A 205 19.54 -4.65 -11.18
C ALA A 205 19.95 -4.96 -9.73
N SER A 206 19.10 -4.64 -8.75
CA SER A 206 19.34 -4.82 -7.32
C SER A 206 18.29 -5.74 -6.74
N GLU A 207 18.68 -6.66 -5.87
CA GLU A 207 17.71 -7.47 -5.15
C GLU A 207 16.81 -6.64 -4.21
N THR A 208 17.20 -5.39 -3.90
CA THR A 208 16.44 -4.49 -3.01
C THR A 208 15.20 -3.91 -3.69
N MET A 209 15.30 -3.53 -4.97
CA MET A 209 14.16 -3.05 -5.73
C MET A 209 13.45 -4.25 -6.36
N PRO A 210 12.19 -4.54 -6.01
CA PRO A 210 11.49 -5.71 -6.54
C PRO A 210 11.18 -5.54 -8.04
N ASP A 211 11.09 -6.66 -8.74
CA ASP A 211 10.41 -6.69 -10.04
C ASP A 211 8.89 -6.64 -9.82
N LEU A 212 8.29 -5.52 -10.22
CA LEU A 212 6.85 -5.26 -10.13
C LEU A 212 6.08 -5.73 -11.36
N ARG A 213 6.77 -6.35 -12.34
CA ARG A 213 6.20 -6.89 -13.59
C ARG A 213 5.39 -5.86 -14.36
N LEU A 214 5.90 -4.63 -14.44
CA LEU A 214 5.24 -3.54 -15.16
C LEU A 214 5.09 -3.89 -16.65
N THR A 215 3.91 -3.58 -17.19
CA THR A 215 3.70 -3.56 -18.64
C THR A 215 4.52 -2.44 -19.28
N ASP A 216 4.72 -2.50 -20.60
CA ASP A 216 5.48 -1.46 -21.31
C ASP A 216 4.77 -0.10 -21.25
N ALA A 217 3.44 -0.10 -21.27
CA ALA A 217 2.63 1.12 -21.12
C ALA A 217 2.76 1.74 -19.72
N GLU A 218 2.77 0.92 -18.65
CA GLU A 218 2.99 1.42 -17.30
C GLU A 218 4.41 1.95 -17.11
N ALA A 219 5.41 1.24 -17.62
CA ALA A 219 6.81 1.68 -17.55
C ALA A 219 7.03 3.00 -18.30
N ALA A 220 6.44 3.16 -19.49
CA ALA A 220 6.48 4.41 -20.24
C ALA A 220 5.80 5.57 -19.50
N ALA A 221 4.64 5.33 -18.89
CA ALA A 221 3.94 6.35 -18.10
C ALA A 221 4.76 6.79 -16.87
N ILE A 222 5.28 5.84 -16.10
CA ILE A 222 6.14 6.13 -14.94
C ILE A 222 7.40 6.88 -15.38
N ALA A 223 8.01 6.49 -16.52
CA ALA A 223 9.16 7.20 -17.07
C ALA A 223 8.82 8.65 -17.43
N ALA A 224 7.71 8.90 -18.14
CA ALA A 224 7.27 10.26 -18.46
C ALA A 224 7.14 11.13 -17.21
N PHE A 225 6.58 10.58 -16.12
CA PHE A 225 6.49 11.27 -14.83
C PHE A 225 7.87 11.53 -14.19
N VAL A 226 8.70 10.51 -13.98
CA VAL A 226 10.00 10.63 -13.30
C VAL A 226 11.01 11.47 -14.09
N SER A 227 10.89 11.48 -15.42
CA SER A 227 11.68 12.30 -16.32
C SER A 227 11.22 13.76 -16.34
N GLY A 228 10.03 14.07 -15.82
CA GLY A 228 9.42 15.40 -15.88
C GLY A 228 9.02 15.81 -17.30
N GLU A 229 8.71 14.85 -18.16
CA GLU A 229 8.18 15.11 -19.49
C GLU A 229 6.78 15.74 -19.34
N ARG A 230 6.66 17.04 -19.58
CA ARG A 230 5.35 17.66 -19.70
C ARG A 230 4.71 17.20 -21.00
N ALA A 231 3.41 16.91 -20.96
CA ALA A 231 2.61 16.77 -22.17
C ALA A 231 2.76 18.05 -23.00
N THR A 232 3.54 17.99 -24.06
CA THR A 232 3.59 19.07 -25.04
C THR A 232 2.21 19.13 -25.67
N THR A 233 1.47 20.20 -25.41
CA THR A 233 0.21 20.48 -26.10
C THR A 233 0.49 20.54 -27.60
N ALA A 234 0.04 19.53 -28.33
CA ALA A 234 -0.03 19.57 -29.78
C ALA A 234 -1.04 20.67 -30.15
N GLY A 235 -0.55 21.84 -30.58
CA GLY A 235 -1.44 22.95 -30.91
C GLY A 235 -0.78 24.32 -30.99
N GLU A 236 0.38 24.45 -31.64
CA GLU A 236 0.76 25.73 -32.24
C GLU A 236 1.30 25.48 -33.64
N ALA A 237 0.37 25.15 -34.54
CA ALA A 237 0.55 25.40 -35.96
C ALA A 237 0.58 26.92 -36.14
N SER A 238 1.76 27.53 -35.99
CA SER A 238 2.01 28.88 -36.47
C SER A 238 2.09 28.82 -37.99
N GLY A 239 0.93 28.95 -38.62
CA GLY A 239 0.84 29.50 -39.96
C GLY A 239 1.38 30.92 -39.92
N ARG A 240 2.31 31.22 -40.82
CA ARG A 240 2.74 32.60 -41.09
C ARG A 240 2.35 32.91 -42.54
N PRO A 241 1.69 34.05 -42.81
CA PRO A 241 1.55 34.55 -44.18
C PRO A 241 2.92 34.96 -44.74
#